data_AF-A0A8S0U0W1-F1
#
_entry.id   AF-A0A8S0U0W1-F1
#
_cell.length_a   1.000
_cell.length_b   1.000
_cell.length_c   1.000
_cell.angle_alpha   90.00
_cell.angle_beta   90.00
_cell.angle_gamma   90.00
#
_symmetry.space_group_name_H-M   'P 1'
#
loop_
_entity.id
_entity.type
_entity.pdbx_description
1 polymer ?
#
loop_
_entity_poly.entity_id
_entity_poly.type
_entity_poly.pdbx_seq_one_letter_code
_entity_poly.pdbx_strand_id
1 'polypeptide(L)'
;MQRNDSGVRGVQIIIQSNVKGPGQLDLRVESFLKMFETKLYEMPSDEFKSNVNALIDMKLEKHKNLREESGFYWKEISDGTLKFDRRECEVAALKQLTQKELIDFFDEYIKVGVPQKKGLSVRVYGSAHSSEYKTDNGETADSNSTHIEDIFSFRKSRPLYGSFRGGSGHMKL
;
A
#
# COMPACT_ATOMS: atom_id res chain seq x y z
N MET A 1 -4.57 -11.59 8.36
CA MET A 1 -3.42 -11.68 7.45
C MET A 1 -2.35 -10.74 7.97
N GLN A 2 -1.25 -11.26 8.51
CA GLN A 2 -0.16 -10.42 9.02
C GLN A 2 0.51 -9.73 7.82
N ARG A 3 0.45 -8.40 7.77
CA ARG A 3 1.16 -7.61 6.76
C ARG A 3 2.64 -7.63 7.11
N ASN A 4 3.45 -8.37 6.35
CA ASN A 4 4.90 -8.33 6.47
C ASN A 4 5.45 -7.14 5.67
N ASP A 5 5.07 -5.92 6.08
CA ASP A 5 5.46 -4.68 5.41
C ASP A 5 6.70 -4.03 6.05
N SER A 6 7.20 -4.61 7.15
CA SER A 6 8.36 -4.13 7.92
C SER A 6 8.29 -2.63 8.26
N GLY A 7 7.07 -2.09 8.39
CA GLY A 7 6.83 -0.67 8.66
C GLY A 7 6.74 0.24 7.44
N VAL A 8 6.96 -0.28 6.23
CA VAL A 8 6.79 0.47 4.98
C VAL A 8 5.33 0.40 4.53
N ARG A 9 4.68 1.54 4.32
CA ARG A 9 3.27 1.59 3.88
C ARG A 9 3.17 1.87 2.38
N GLY A 10 2.08 1.41 1.78
CA GLY A 10 1.74 1.68 0.39
C GLY A 10 0.28 1.34 0.07
N VAL A 11 -0.16 1.73 -1.12
CA VAL A 11 -1.47 1.38 -1.66
C VAL A 11 -1.36 0.03 -2.37
N GLN A 12 -2.32 -0.86 -2.10
CA GLN A 12 -2.36 -2.19 -2.71
C GLN A 12 -3.74 -2.41 -3.34
N ILE A 13 -3.73 -2.83 -4.60
CA ILE A 13 -4.94 -3.20 -5.35
C ILE A 13 -4.79 -4.68 -5.70
N ILE A 14 -5.78 -5.49 -5.31
CA ILE A 14 -5.81 -6.93 -5.58
C ILE A 14 -7.06 -7.21 -6.41
N ILE A 15 -6.86 -7.78 -7.60
CA ILE A 15 -7.94 -8.11 -8.53
C ILE A 15 -7.79 -9.57 -8.94
N GLN A 16 -8.87 -10.32 -8.90
CA GLN A 16 -8.96 -11.66 -9.48
C GLN A 16 -10.00 -11.62 -10.61
N SER A 17 -9.60 -12.05 -11.80
CA SER A 17 -10.48 -12.17 -12.95
C SER A 17 -10.31 -13.52 -13.60
N ASN A 18 -11.41 -14.07 -14.12
CA ASN A 18 -11.42 -15.25 -14.98
C ASN A 18 -11.62 -14.89 -16.47
N VAL A 19 -11.80 -13.60 -16.78
CA VAL A 19 -12.10 -13.12 -18.15
C VAL A 19 -10.93 -12.35 -18.75
N LYS A 20 -10.18 -11.61 -17.93
CA LYS A 20 -9.12 -10.71 -18.38
C LYS A 20 -7.81 -11.09 -17.72
N GLY A 21 -6.73 -11.20 -18.49
CA GLY A 21 -5.42 -11.48 -17.94
C GLY A 21 -4.80 -10.27 -17.24
N PRO A 22 -3.74 -10.50 -16.44
CA PRO A 22 -3.14 -9.48 -15.58
C PRO A 22 -2.64 -8.22 -16.31
N GLY A 23 -2.06 -8.33 -17.51
CA GLY A 23 -1.59 -7.17 -18.28
C GLY A 23 -2.71 -6.17 -18.59
N GLN A 24 -3.90 -6.67 -18.95
CA GLN A 24 -5.08 -5.82 -19.17
C GLN A 24 -5.61 -5.23 -17.85
N LEU A 25 -5.50 -5.96 -16.75
CA LEU A 25 -5.90 -5.46 -15.43
C LEU A 25 -5.01 -4.32 -14.96
N ASP A 26 -3.70 -4.38 -15.20
CA ASP A 26 -2.75 -3.31 -14.87
C ASP A 26 -3.14 -2.00 -15.59
N LEU A 27 -3.45 -2.06 -16.89
CA LEU A 27 -3.93 -0.90 -17.65
C LEU A 27 -5.23 -0.32 -17.09
N ARG A 28 -6.12 -1.18 -16.58
CA ARG A 28 -7.36 -0.74 -15.93
C ARG A 28 -7.10 -0.09 -14.57
N VAL A 29 -6.13 -0.58 -13.81
CA VAL A 29 -5.70 0.05 -12.57
C VAL A 29 -5.13 1.44 -12.84
N GLU A 30 -4.30 1.61 -13.87
CA GLU A 30 -3.81 2.94 -14.23
C GLU A 30 -4.92 3.88 -14.69
N SER A 31 -5.88 3.37 -15.47
CA SER A 31 -7.06 4.14 -15.89
C SER A 31 -7.90 4.58 -14.68
N PHE A 32 -8.06 3.69 -13.69
CA PHE A 32 -8.74 4.00 -12.44
C PHE A 32 -7.99 5.10 -11.67
N LEU A 33 -6.66 5.05 -11.57
CA LEU A 33 -5.89 6.08 -10.88
C LEU A 33 -6.01 7.45 -11.56
N LYS A 34 -6.02 7.51 -12.90
CA LYS A 34 -6.26 8.76 -13.66
C LYS A 34 -7.66 9.30 -13.44
N MET A 35 -8.67 8.44 -13.41
CA MET A 35 -10.04 8.84 -13.07
C MET A 35 -10.14 9.33 -11.61
N PHE A 36 -9.45 8.65 -10.69
CA PHE A 36 -9.45 8.98 -9.28
C PHE A 36 -8.74 10.31 -8.99
N GLU A 37 -7.69 10.65 -9.75
CA GLU A 37 -7.03 11.95 -9.71
C GLU A 37 -8.05 13.09 -9.89
N THR A 38 -8.85 13.04 -10.96
CA THR A 38 -9.90 14.04 -11.19
C THR A 38 -10.89 14.10 -10.03
N LYS A 39 -11.35 12.93 -9.55
CA LYS A 39 -12.26 12.87 -8.40
C LYS A 39 -11.65 13.49 -7.14
N LEU A 40 -10.35 13.30 -6.92
CA LEU A 40 -9.65 13.83 -5.74
C LEU A 40 -9.53 15.36 -5.80
N TYR A 41 -9.22 15.92 -6.98
CA TYR A 41 -9.11 17.37 -7.19
C TYR A 41 -10.45 18.08 -7.11
N GLU A 42 -11.52 17.45 -7.61
CA GLU A 42 -12.87 18.02 -7.62
C GLU A 42 -13.66 17.74 -6.34
N MET A 43 -13.08 16.99 -5.38
CA MET A 43 -13.74 16.62 -4.13
C MET A 43 -14.13 17.87 -3.33
N PRO A 44 -15.43 18.07 -3.02
CA PRO A 44 -15.86 19.16 -2.16
C PRO A 44 -15.28 19.04 -0.75
N SER A 45 -15.00 20.18 -0.11
CA SER A 45 -14.40 20.19 1.23
C SER A 45 -15.25 19.47 2.29
N ASP A 46 -16.57 19.46 2.13
CA ASP A 46 -17.49 18.77 3.04
C ASP A 46 -17.45 17.24 2.85
N GLU A 47 -17.26 16.76 1.61
CA GLU A 47 -17.04 15.33 1.33
C GLU A 47 -15.70 14.88 1.91
N PHE A 48 -14.65 15.68 1.75
CA PHE A 48 -13.35 15.41 2.37
C PHE A 48 -13.46 15.30 3.90
N LYS A 49 -14.08 16.28 4.56
CA LYS A 49 -14.31 16.26 6.02
C LYS A 49 -15.14 15.05 6.44
N SER A 50 -16.17 14.69 5.67
CA SER A 50 -16.99 13.51 5.92
C SER A 50 -16.17 12.23 5.89
N ASN A 51 -15.30 12.07 4.87
CA ASN A 51 -14.39 10.92 4.77
C ASN A 51 -13.38 10.87 5.93
N VAL A 52 -12.83 12.01 6.34
CA VAL A 52 -11.91 12.10 7.49
C VAL A 52 -12.62 11.72 8.79
N ASN A 53 -13.84 12.23 9.02
CA ASN A 53 -14.64 11.91 10.20
C ASN A 53 -15.00 10.42 10.24
N ALA A 54 -15.43 9.83 9.12
CA ALA A 54 -15.71 8.40 9.03
C ALA A 54 -14.48 7.54 9.39
N LEU A 55 -13.27 7.97 8.98
CA LEU A 55 -12.03 7.30 9.34
C LEU A 55 -11.68 7.46 10.83
N ILE A 56 -11.93 8.63 11.41
CA ILE A 56 -11.77 8.88 12.85
C ILE A 56 -12.70 7.97 13.66
N ASP A 57 -13.98 7.91 13.29
CA ASP A 57 -14.98 7.09 13.98
C ASP A 57 -14.61 5.61 13.95
N MET A 58 -14.16 5.11 12.78
CA MET A 58 -13.66 3.74 12.64
C MET A 58 -12.44 3.47 13.53
N LYS A 59 -11.54 4.45 13.72
CA LYS A 59 -10.36 4.29 14.60
C LYS A 59 -10.71 4.32 16.09
N LEU A 60 -11.74 5.08 16.46
CA LEU A 60 -12.20 5.22 17.85
C LEU A 60 -13.13 4.08 18.28
N GLU A 61 -13.52 3.19 17.36
CA GLU A 61 -14.34 2.02 17.70
C GLU A 61 -13.66 1.20 18.81
N LYS A 62 -14.37 1.04 19.93
CA LYS A 62 -13.88 0.27 21.08
C LYS A 62 -13.76 -1.20 20.71
N HIS A 63 -12.80 -1.88 21.31
CA HIS A 63 -12.68 -3.33 21.21
C HIS A 63 -13.97 -4.00 21.72
N LYS A 64 -14.52 -4.93 20.95
CA LYS A 64 -15.76 -5.64 21.28
C LYS A 64 -15.53 -6.75 22.29
N ASN A 65 -14.28 -7.21 22.42
CA ASN A 65 -13.88 -8.33 23.25
C ASN A 65 -12.38 -8.29 23.55
N LEU A 66 -11.95 -9.07 24.55
CA LEU A 66 -10.56 -9.16 24.98
C LEU A 66 -9.60 -9.64 23.87
N ARG A 67 -10.08 -10.44 22.92
CA ARG A 67 -9.25 -10.93 21.81
C ARG A 67 -8.85 -9.81 20.86
N GLU A 68 -9.78 -8.90 20.55
CA GLU A 68 -9.50 -7.71 19.73
C GLU A 68 -8.53 -6.77 20.42
N GLU A 69 -8.73 -6.52 21.71
CA GLU A 69 -7.86 -5.67 22.52
C GLU A 69 -6.45 -6.26 22.65
N SER A 70 -6.35 -7.53 23.05
CA SER A 70 -5.08 -8.24 23.14
C SER A 70 -4.39 -8.30 21.78
N GLY A 71 -5.14 -8.51 20.69
CA GLY A 71 -4.59 -8.52 19.33
C GLY A 71 -4.02 -7.17 18.90
N PHE A 72 -4.63 -6.05 19.32
CA PHE A 72 -4.11 -4.71 19.05
C PHE A 72 -2.78 -4.46 19.77
N TYR A 73 -2.72 -4.70 21.09
CA TYR A 73 -1.48 -4.49 21.85
C TYR A 73 -0.37 -5.47 21.48
N TRP A 74 -0.72 -6.73 21.23
CA TRP A 74 0.25 -7.73 20.78
C TRP A 74 0.86 -7.36 19.44
N LYS A 75 0.10 -6.70 18.55
CA LYS A 75 0.63 -6.20 17.29
C LYS A 75 1.72 -5.16 17.51
N GLU A 76 1.53 -4.17 18.39
CA GLU A 76 2.56 -3.17 18.71
C GLU A 76 3.85 -3.80 19.26
N ILE A 77 3.72 -4.84 20.08
CA ILE A 77 4.86 -5.62 20.60
C ILE A 77 5.55 -6.37 19.45
N SER A 78 4.77 -7.10 18.65
CA SER A 78 5.30 -7.92 17.56
C SER A 78 5.92 -7.07 16.45
N ASP A 79 5.37 -5.88 16.16
CA ASP A 79 5.89 -4.99 15.12
C ASP A 79 7.07 -4.15 15.67
N GLY A 80 7.27 -4.11 16.98
CA GLY A 80 8.36 -3.39 17.65
C GLY A 80 8.13 -1.87 17.78
N THR A 81 6.95 -1.38 17.40
CA THR A 81 6.60 0.03 17.45
C THR A 81 6.27 0.51 18.86
N LEU A 82 5.77 -0.38 19.73
CA LEU A 82 5.43 -0.11 21.13
C LEU A 82 4.55 1.14 21.34
N LYS A 83 3.77 1.54 20.32
CA LYS A 83 2.86 2.70 20.38
C LYS A 83 1.48 2.26 20.83
N PHE A 84 1.32 2.07 22.12
CA PHE A 84 0.05 1.65 22.70
C PHE A 84 -1.04 2.74 22.65
N ASP A 85 -0.64 4.01 22.49
CA ASP A 85 -1.47 5.19 22.27
C ASP A 85 -1.66 5.53 20.78
N ARG A 86 -1.44 4.56 19.89
CA ARG A 86 -1.49 4.76 18.43
C ARG A 86 -2.83 5.32 17.98
N ARG A 87 -3.94 4.86 18.57
CA ARG A 87 -5.30 5.30 18.17
C ARG A 87 -5.46 6.79 18.40
N GLU A 88 -5.06 7.27 19.57
CA GLU A 88 -5.11 8.67 19.99
C GLU A 88 -4.19 9.52 19.11
N CYS A 89 -2.95 9.07 18.88
CA CYS A 89 -1.99 9.73 18.00
C CYS A 89 -2.50 9.86 16.55
N GLU A 90 -3.00 8.77 15.97
CA GLU A 90 -3.49 8.76 14.58
C GLU A 90 -4.75 9.60 14.42
N VAL A 91 -5.66 9.60 15.40
CA VAL A 91 -6.84 10.48 15.41
C VAL A 91 -6.45 11.95 15.54
N ALA A 92 -5.48 12.28 16.39
CA ALA A 92 -4.97 13.64 16.52
C ALA A 92 -4.37 14.14 15.19
N ALA A 93 -3.61 13.30 14.49
CA ALA A 93 -3.07 13.62 13.17
C ALA A 93 -4.17 13.77 12.12
N LEU A 94 -5.17 12.89 12.09
CA LEU A 94 -6.30 12.99 11.15
C LEU A 94 -7.12 14.27 11.32
N LYS A 95 -7.28 14.77 12.55
CA LYS A 95 -7.97 16.04 12.81
C LYS A 95 -7.24 17.26 12.24
N GLN A 96 -5.92 17.16 12.04
CA GLN A 96 -5.09 18.23 11.48
C GLN A 96 -4.88 18.08 9.97
N LEU A 97 -5.19 16.91 9.41
CA LEU A 97 -4.97 16.60 8.00
C LEU A 97 -5.79 17.54 7.10
N THR A 98 -5.09 18.18 6.17
CA THR A 98 -5.70 19.05 5.17
C THR A 98 -5.91 18.32 3.85
N GLN A 99 -6.92 18.75 3.08
CA GLN A 99 -7.16 18.21 1.74
C GLN A 99 -5.96 18.45 0.81
N LYS A 100 -5.26 19.58 1.00
CA LYS A 100 -4.04 19.91 0.26
C LYS A 100 -2.93 18.89 0.52
N GLU A 101 -2.66 18.53 1.77
CA GLU A 101 -1.63 17.51 2.09
C GLU A 101 -1.96 16.15 1.47
N LEU A 102 -3.25 15.77 1.42
CA LEU A 102 -3.67 14.54 0.75
C LEU A 102 -3.43 14.59 -0.76
N ILE A 103 -3.73 15.72 -1.40
CA ILE A 103 -3.47 15.94 -2.84
C ILE A 103 -1.97 15.92 -3.12
N ASP A 104 -1.19 16.67 -2.35
CA ASP A 104 0.27 16.75 -2.49
C ASP A 104 0.90 15.34 -2.33
N PHE A 105 0.43 14.54 -1.35
CA PHE A 105 0.84 13.14 -1.20
C PHE A 105 0.47 12.27 -2.41
N PHE A 106 -0.74 12.41 -2.95
CA PHE A 106 -1.18 11.65 -4.12
C PHE A 106 -0.34 12.00 -5.36
N ASP A 107 -0.11 13.29 -5.59
CA ASP A 107 0.65 13.81 -6.72
C ASP A 107 2.11 13.40 -6.66
N GLU A 108 2.70 13.32 -5.48
CA GLU A 108 4.10 12.91 -5.32
C GLU A 108 4.28 11.39 -5.46
N TYR A 109 3.42 10.57 -4.82
CA TYR A 109 3.71 9.14 -4.63
C TYR A 109 2.82 8.18 -5.41
N ILE A 110 1.61 8.58 -5.81
CA ILE A 110 0.57 7.65 -6.33
C ILE A 110 0.22 7.92 -7.80
N LYS A 111 0.21 9.19 -8.19
CA LYS A 111 -0.17 9.66 -9.53
C LYS A 111 0.58 8.92 -10.64
N VAL A 112 -0.12 8.59 -11.72
CA VAL A 112 0.48 7.85 -12.85
C VAL A 112 1.51 8.73 -13.56
N GLY A 113 2.72 8.20 -13.78
CA GLY A 113 3.77 8.87 -14.53
C GLY A 113 4.72 9.76 -13.72
N VAL A 114 4.55 9.85 -12.39
CA VAL A 114 5.46 10.67 -11.56
C VAL A 114 6.73 9.89 -11.20
N PRO A 115 7.92 10.53 -11.21
CA PRO A 115 9.20 9.82 -11.00
C PRO A 115 9.34 9.14 -9.64
N GLN A 116 8.69 9.66 -8.60
CA GLN A 116 8.78 9.12 -7.24
C GLN A 116 7.85 7.93 -6.99
N LYS A 117 6.91 7.65 -7.92
CA LYS A 117 6.01 6.51 -7.81
C LYS A 117 6.80 5.21 -7.93
N LYS A 118 6.74 4.40 -6.88
CA LYS A 118 7.29 3.04 -6.85
C LYS A 118 6.15 2.03 -6.99
N GLY A 119 6.11 1.34 -8.13
CA GLY A 119 5.12 0.31 -8.42
C GLY A 119 5.72 -1.09 -8.43
N LEU A 120 4.95 -2.08 -7.96
CA LEU A 120 5.23 -3.50 -8.14
C LEU A 120 3.93 -4.17 -8.62
N SER A 121 3.97 -4.78 -9.80
CA SER A 121 2.89 -5.63 -10.29
C SER A 121 3.28 -7.10 -10.15
N VAL A 122 2.40 -7.89 -9.56
CA VAL A 122 2.55 -9.35 -9.43
C VAL A 122 1.43 -9.99 -10.25
N ARG A 123 1.81 -10.56 -11.39
CA ARG A 123 0.88 -11.12 -12.36
C ARG A 123 0.81 -12.63 -12.21
N VAL A 124 -0.39 -13.15 -11.93
CA VAL A 124 -0.66 -14.58 -11.84
C VAL A 124 -1.62 -14.97 -12.96
N TYR A 125 -1.19 -15.87 -13.84
CA TYR A 125 -1.96 -16.28 -15.01
C TYR A 125 -2.66 -17.61 -14.74
N GLY A 126 -3.97 -17.64 -14.97
CA GLY A 126 -4.73 -18.89 -15.04
C GLY A 126 -4.47 -19.63 -16.35
N SER A 127 -4.83 -20.92 -16.41
CA SER A 127 -4.65 -21.76 -17.60
C SER A 127 -5.27 -21.17 -18.88
N ALA A 128 -6.43 -20.51 -18.75
CA ALA A 128 -7.13 -19.84 -19.84
C ALA A 128 -6.35 -18.64 -20.44
N HIS A 129 -5.38 -18.08 -19.71
CA HIS A 129 -4.56 -16.94 -20.13
C HIS A 129 -3.11 -17.33 -20.45
N SER A 130 -2.88 -18.60 -20.82
CA SER A 130 -1.54 -19.12 -21.13
C SER A 130 -0.90 -18.49 -22.37
N SER A 131 -1.71 -18.06 -23.35
CA SER A 131 -1.23 -17.30 -24.51
C SER A 131 -0.73 -15.92 -24.10
N GLU A 132 -1.51 -15.20 -23.29
CA GLU A 132 -1.14 -13.89 -22.73
C GLU A 132 0.14 -13.98 -21.90
N TYR A 133 0.29 -15.03 -21.08
CA TYR A 133 1.54 -15.27 -20.35
C TYR A 133 2.76 -15.38 -21.28
N LYS A 134 2.65 -16.11 -22.40
CA LYS A 134 3.76 -16.28 -23.35
C LYS A 134 4.13 -14.97 -24.02
N THR A 135 3.13 -14.14 -24.34
CA THR A 135 3.36 -12.80 -24.91
C THR A 135 4.03 -11.91 -23.88
N ASP A 136 3.43 -11.74 -22.70
CA ASP A 136 3.91 -10.82 -21.66
C ASP A 136 5.29 -11.21 -21.11
N ASN A 137 5.63 -12.50 -21.09
CA ASN A 137 6.94 -12.99 -20.65
C ASN A 137 8.02 -12.90 -21.75
N GLY A 138 7.62 -12.74 -23.01
CA GLY A 138 8.53 -12.52 -24.14
C GLY A 138 8.79 -11.05 -24.45
N GLU A 139 7.96 -10.14 -23.91
CA GLU A 139 8.14 -8.70 -24.04
C GLU A 139 9.31 -8.20 -23.20
N THR A 140 10.22 -7.45 -23.82
CA THR A 140 11.28 -6.74 -23.11
C THR A 140 10.67 -5.56 -22.35
N ALA A 141 10.98 -5.46 -21.06
CA ALA A 141 10.56 -4.36 -20.21
C ALA A 141 10.88 -2.99 -20.84
N ASP A 142 9.91 -2.08 -20.82
CA ASP A 142 10.10 -0.67 -21.20
C ASP A 142 11.23 -0.04 -20.37
N SER A 143 11.83 1.05 -20.88
CA SER A 143 12.93 1.77 -20.23
C SER A 143 12.64 2.24 -18.79
N ASN A 144 11.37 2.29 -18.37
CA ASN A 144 10.94 2.68 -17.03
C ASN A 144 10.47 1.50 -16.15
N SER A 145 10.60 0.26 -16.61
CA SER A 145 10.17 -0.94 -15.90
C SER A 145 11.31 -1.97 -15.83
N THR A 146 11.22 -2.91 -14.90
CA THR A 146 12.19 -3.99 -14.80
C THR A 146 11.44 -5.30 -14.64
N HIS A 147 11.60 -6.20 -15.61
CA HIS A 147 11.10 -7.55 -15.48
C HIS A 147 11.97 -8.32 -14.47
N ILE A 148 11.34 -8.94 -13.47
CA ILE A 148 12.04 -9.63 -12.40
C ILE A 148 12.00 -11.14 -12.69
N GLU A 149 13.09 -11.66 -13.21
CA GLU A 149 13.24 -13.11 -13.47
C GLU A 149 13.65 -13.88 -12.21
N ASP A 150 14.59 -13.32 -11.44
CA ASP A 150 15.04 -13.89 -10.16
C ASP A 150 14.79 -12.93 -9.00
N ILE A 151 13.91 -13.36 -8.10
CA ILE A 151 13.55 -12.60 -6.90
C ILE A 151 14.73 -12.40 -5.95
N PHE A 152 15.68 -13.34 -5.89
CA PHE A 152 16.80 -13.23 -4.97
C PHE A 152 17.79 -12.16 -5.43
N SER A 153 18.13 -12.16 -6.71
CA SER A 153 18.97 -11.13 -7.34
C SER A 153 18.33 -9.75 -7.23
N PHE A 154 17.02 -9.64 -7.51
CA PHE A 154 16.30 -8.37 -7.36
C PHE A 154 16.32 -7.85 -5.93
N ARG A 155 16.13 -8.71 -4.91
CA ARG A 155 16.21 -8.29 -3.50
C ARG A 155 17.61 -7.81 -3.12
N LYS A 156 18.66 -8.47 -3.61
CA LYS A 156 20.06 -8.07 -3.34
C LYS A 156 20.43 -6.74 -4.01
N SER A 157 19.81 -6.41 -5.14
CA SER A 157 20.13 -5.20 -5.91
C SER A 157 19.42 -3.94 -5.42
N ARG A 158 18.59 -4.02 -4.36
CA ARG A 158 17.78 -2.89 -3.87
C ARG A 158 18.16 -2.52 -2.44
N PRO A 159 18.16 -1.22 -2.10
CA PRO A 159 18.36 -0.80 -0.71
C PRO A 159 17.19 -1.29 0.15
N LEU A 160 17.48 -1.55 1.43
CA LEU A 160 16.48 -1.92 2.42
C LEU A 160 16.04 -0.69 3.22
N TYR A 161 14.76 -0.64 3.57
CA TYR A 161 14.25 0.34 4.51
C TYR A 161 14.68 0.00 5.94
N GLY A 162 14.81 1.02 6.79
CA GLY A 162 15.06 0.82 8.22
C GLY A 162 13.94 0.05 8.89
N SER A 163 14.28 -0.77 9.89
CA SER A 163 13.31 -1.53 10.67
C SER A 163 12.98 -0.83 11.98
N PHE A 164 11.70 -0.82 12.36
CA PHE A 164 11.26 -0.38 13.69
C PHE A 164 11.57 -1.40 14.78
N ARG A 165 11.87 -2.65 14.42
CA ARG A 165 12.43 -3.60 15.36
C ARG A 165 13.87 -3.14 15.62
N GLY A 166 14.08 -2.51 16.77
CA GLY A 166 15.42 -2.19 17.27
C GLY A 166 16.32 -3.40 17.04
N GLY A 167 17.46 -3.19 16.36
CA GLY A 167 18.30 -4.28 15.91
C GLY A 167 18.62 -5.21 17.07
N SER A 168 18.05 -6.42 17.05
CA SER A 168 18.35 -7.49 18.01
C SER A 168 19.77 -8.05 17.83
N GLY A 169 20.66 -7.30 17.18
CA GLY A 169 22.03 -7.67 16.89
C GLY A 169 22.96 -7.58 18.10
N HIS A 170 22.69 -6.75 19.11
CA HIS A 170 23.62 -6.52 20.23
C HIS A 170 22.94 -6.44 21.61
N MET A 171 21.93 -7.28 21.90
CA MET A 171 21.61 -7.60 23.29
C MET A 171 22.29 -8.92 23.65
N LYS A 172 23.55 -8.83 24.08
CA LYS A 172 24.13 -9.87 24.92
C LYS A 172 23.38 -9.82 26.25
N LEU A 173 22.71 -10.93 26.59
CA LEU A 173 22.37 -11.24 27.98
C LEU A 173 23.65 -11.33 28.82
#